data_AF-A0A1B6II71-F1
#
_entry.id   AF-A0A1B6II71-F1
#
_cell.length_a   1.000
_cell.length_b   1.000
_cell.length_c   1.000
_cell.angle_alpha   90.00
_cell.angle_beta   90.00
_cell.angle_gamma   90.00
#
_symmetry.space_group_name_H-M   'P 1'
#
loop_
_entity.id
_entity.type
_entity.pdbx_description
1 polymer ?
#
loop_
_entity_poly.entity_id
_entity_poly.type
_entity_poly.pdbx_seq_one_letter_code
_entity_poly.pdbx_strand_id
1 'polypeptide(L)'
;TMHRALYITNPTIELSGEYKCFVSTFTDEDFMIKKMVVYAPERKVDLGHSKHDLHNVNITCRALGLYPEPKMTIHKGTDLKTLQEMDGVSVRTMPREESYDVTASVLL
;
A
#
# COMPACT_ATOMS: atom_id res chain seq x y z
N THR A 1 -6.91 14.99 32.89
CA THR A 1 -7.39 13.85 32.06
C THR A 1 -6.45 12.68 32.27
N MET A 2 -6.96 11.48 32.58
CA MET A 2 -6.14 10.27 32.70
C MET A 2 -6.02 9.62 31.32
N HIS A 3 -4.86 9.73 30.69
CA HIS A 3 -4.60 9.07 29.41
C HIS A 3 -4.25 7.60 29.68
N ARG A 4 -5.19 6.68 29.44
CA ARG A 4 -4.98 5.21 29.50
C ARG A 4 -4.53 4.62 28.15
N ALA A 5 -4.01 5.46 27.26
CA ALA A 5 -3.64 5.10 25.91
C ALA A 5 -2.54 6.02 25.37
N LEU A 6 -1.72 5.47 24.47
CA LEU A 6 -0.77 6.23 23.68
C LEU A 6 -1.52 6.99 22.58
N TYR A 7 -1.31 8.31 22.49
CA TYR A 7 -1.86 9.15 21.44
C TYR A 7 -0.75 9.61 20.49
N ILE A 8 -0.79 9.12 19.24
CA ILE A 8 0.15 9.48 18.18
C ILE A 8 -0.57 10.43 17.22
N THR A 9 -0.11 11.67 17.12
CA THR A 9 -0.83 12.73 16.39
C THR A 9 -0.63 12.68 14.88
N ASN A 10 0.55 12.26 14.40
CA ASN A 10 0.91 12.20 12.99
C ASN A 10 1.66 10.90 12.70
N PRO A 11 0.96 9.75 12.57
CA PRO A 11 1.63 8.49 12.37
C PRO A 11 2.34 8.45 11.01
N THR A 12 3.65 8.18 11.04
CA THR A 12 4.45 7.90 9.84
C THR A 12 4.61 6.40 9.65
N ILE A 13 5.04 6.02 8.46
CA ILE A 13 5.07 4.63 8.01
C ILE A 13 6.08 3.79 8.82
N GLU A 14 7.15 4.43 9.28
CA GLU A 14 8.16 3.95 10.26
C GLU A 14 7.57 3.53 11.61
N LEU A 15 6.42 4.08 11.99
CA LEU A 15 5.75 3.71 13.24
C LEU A 15 5.01 2.38 13.12
N SER A 16 4.97 1.74 11.95
CA SER A 16 4.43 0.39 11.85
C SER A 16 5.31 -0.60 12.61
N GLY A 17 4.71 -1.38 13.52
CA GLY A 17 5.48 -2.28 14.37
C GLY A 17 4.70 -2.86 15.53
N GLU A 18 5.40 -3.55 16.40
CA GLU A 18 4.86 -4.07 17.65
C GLU A 18 5.02 -3.03 18.77
N TYR A 19 3.90 -2.66 19.38
CA TYR A 19 3.84 -1.76 20.52
C TYR A 19 3.61 -2.57 21.79
N LYS A 20 4.50 -2.41 22.77
CA LYS A 20 4.38 -3.00 24.09
C LYS A 20 3.91 -1.95 25.09
N CYS A 21 2.74 -2.16 25.68
CA CYS A 21 2.34 -1.47 26.90
C CYS A 21 2.92 -2.23 28.09
N PHE A 22 3.58 -1.52 29.00
CA PHE A 22 4.19 -2.10 30.20
C PHE A 22 3.72 -1.31 31.42
N VAL A 23 3.22 -2.01 32.42
CA VAL A 23 2.73 -1.44 33.67
C VAL A 23 3.45 -2.13 34.81
N SER A 24 4.06 -1.35 35.69
CA SER A 24 4.84 -1.86 36.82
C SER A 24 4.38 -1.20 38.13
N THR A 25 4.31 -2.01 39.18
CA THR A 25 4.05 -1.63 40.56
C THR A 25 5.23 -2.06 41.43
N PHE A 26 5.23 -1.74 42.73
CA PHE A 26 6.31 -2.18 43.62
C PHE A 26 6.47 -3.70 43.71
N THR A 27 5.39 -4.46 43.48
CA THR A 27 5.37 -5.92 43.69
C THR A 27 5.15 -6.74 42.43
N ASP A 28 4.74 -6.12 41.32
CA ASP A 28 4.29 -6.84 40.13
C ASP A 28 4.42 -6.01 38.85
N GLU A 29 4.56 -6.70 37.72
CA GLU A 29 4.72 -6.12 36.39
C GLU A 29 3.86 -6.90 35.39
N ASP A 30 3.13 -6.17 34.54
CA ASP A 30 2.30 -6.75 33.48
C ASP A 30 2.52 -6.03 32.16
N PHE A 31 2.34 -6.74 31.06
CA PHE A 31 2.51 -6.18 29.72
C PHE A 31 1.57 -6.77 28.69
N MET A 32 1.28 -5.95 27.67
CA MET A 32 0.52 -6.38 26.51
C MET A 32 1.19 -5.86 25.23
N ILE A 33 1.28 -6.71 24.21
CA ILE A 33 1.83 -6.35 22.90
C ILE A 33 0.69 -6.25 21.88
N LYS A 34 0.72 -5.22 21.03
CA LYS A 34 -0.20 -5.05 19.92
C LYS A 34 0.55 -4.58 18.68
N LYS A 35 0.26 -5.18 17.52
CA LYS A 35 0.78 -4.72 16.23
C LYS A 35 -0.04 -3.53 15.72
N MET A 36 0.64 -2.45 15.37
CA MET A 36 0.09 -1.32 14.64
C MET A 36 0.67 -1.33 13.22
N VAL A 37 -0.16 -1.10 12.21
CA VAL A 37 0.25 -0.95 10.82
C VAL A 37 -0.30 0.37 10.31
N VAL A 38 0.59 1.26 9.88
CA VAL A 38 0.22 2.52 9.22
C VAL A 38 0.03 2.22 7.75
N TYR A 39 -1.09 2.64 7.15
CA TYR A 39 -1.33 2.49 5.71
C TYR A 39 -1.07 3.84 5.03
N ALA A 40 -0.15 3.84 4.07
CA ALA A 40 0.14 4.99 3.24
C ALA A 40 -0.45 4.75 1.84
N PRO A 41 -1.42 5.56 1.39
CA PRO A 41 -1.88 5.52 0.01
C PRO A 41 -0.78 6.00 -0.93
N GLU A 42 -0.98 5.80 -2.23
CA GLU A 42 -0.07 6.30 -3.24
C GLU A 42 0.06 7.82 -3.17
N ARG A 43 1.31 8.30 -3.26
CA ARG A 43 1.60 9.72 -3.39
C ARG A 43 1.31 10.24 -4.79
N LYS A 44 1.42 9.34 -5.77
CA LYS A 44 1.19 9.62 -7.18
C LYS A 44 0.72 8.36 -7.87
N VAL A 45 -0.28 8.49 -8.73
CA VAL A 45 -0.70 7.48 -9.69
C VAL A 45 -0.60 8.04 -11.11
N ASP A 46 0.02 7.29 -12.01
CA ASP A 46 0.16 7.61 -13.42
C ASP A 46 -0.35 6.45 -14.26
N LEU A 47 -1.36 6.69 -15.09
CA LEU A 47 -1.83 5.75 -16.11
C LEU A 47 -1.44 6.27 -17.49
N GLY A 48 -0.59 5.51 -18.18
CA GLY A 48 -0.12 5.82 -19.52
C GLY A 48 -0.49 4.75 -20.52
N HIS A 49 -0.57 5.14 -21.79
CA HIS A 49 -0.66 4.21 -22.91
C HIS A 49 0.32 4.63 -24.00
N SER A 50 0.87 3.64 -24.71
CA SER A 50 1.69 3.87 -25.90
C SER A 50 1.37 2.83 -26.98
N LYS A 51 1.45 3.23 -28.24
CA LYS A 51 1.39 2.26 -29.35
C LYS A 51 2.68 1.46 -29.35
N HIS A 52 2.57 0.15 -29.17
CA HIS A 52 3.71 -0.75 -29.29
C HIS A 52 3.97 -1.04 -30.77
N ASP A 53 2.92 -1.36 -31.54
CA ASP A 53 2.95 -1.58 -32.99
C ASP A 53 1.67 -1.05 -33.65
N LEU A 54 1.45 -1.37 -34.94
CA LEU A 54 0.23 -1.04 -35.69
C LEU A 54 -1.07 -1.54 -35.03
N HIS A 55 -1.00 -2.64 -34.26
CA HIS A 55 -2.17 -3.31 -33.69
C HIS A 55 -2.13 -3.41 -32.17
N ASN A 56 -0.97 -3.17 -31.56
CA ASN A 56 -0.78 -3.43 -30.14
C ASN A 56 -0.64 -2.12 -29.36
N VAL A 57 -1.31 -2.03 -28.21
CA VAL A 57 -1.24 -0.88 -27.28
C VAL A 57 -0.71 -1.36 -25.94
N ASN A 58 0.39 -0.77 -25.48
CA ASN A 58 0.89 -0.98 -24.14
C ASN A 58 0.17 -0.03 -23.18
N ILE A 59 -0.47 -0.58 -22.16
CA ILE A 59 -1.02 0.17 -21.03
C ILE A 59 -0.10 -0.06 -19.84
N THR A 60 0.32 1.03 -19.20
CA THR A 60 1.16 0.99 -18.00
C THR A 60 0.55 1.86 -16.90
N CYS A 61 0.28 1.26 -15.74
CA CYS A 61 -0.12 1.95 -14.52
C CYS A 61 1.06 1.96 -13.54
N ARG A 62 1.36 3.10 -12.94
CA ARG A 62 2.41 3.28 -11.93
C ARG A 62 1.83 3.97 -10.72
N ALA A 63 2.10 3.43 -9.53
CA ALA A 63 1.76 4.07 -8.27
C ALA A 63 2.98 4.10 -7.36
N LEU A 64 3.22 5.23 -6.71
CA LEU A 64 4.45 5.52 -5.97
C LEU A 64 4.18 5.72 -4.47
N GLY A 65 5.10 5.27 -3.63
CA GLY A 65 5.09 5.57 -2.19
C GLY A 65 4.03 4.84 -1.35
N LEU A 66 3.60 3.67 -1.78
CA LEU A 66 2.59 2.84 -1.10
C LEU A 66 3.19 2.10 0.10
N TYR A 67 2.40 1.89 1.15
CA TYR A 67 2.75 0.96 2.23
C TYR A 67 1.47 0.44 2.90
N PRO A 68 1.40 -0.84 3.31
CA PRO A 68 2.38 -1.93 3.12
C PRO A 68 2.56 -2.33 1.64
N GLU A 69 3.26 -3.43 1.39
CA GLU A 69 3.45 -3.95 0.03
C GLU A 69 2.10 -4.07 -0.72
N PRO A 70 1.92 -3.34 -1.84
CA PRO A 70 0.63 -3.22 -2.51
C PRO A 70 0.36 -4.41 -3.45
N LYS A 71 -0.93 -4.60 -3.77
CA LYS A 71 -1.39 -5.44 -4.89
C LYS A 71 -2.02 -4.54 -5.94
N MET A 72 -1.71 -4.76 -7.20
CA MET A 72 -2.22 -3.96 -8.31
C MET A 72 -2.84 -4.87 -9.38
N THR A 73 -4.04 -4.52 -9.82
CA THR A 73 -4.76 -5.14 -10.93
C THR A 73 -5.17 -4.06 -11.92
N ILE A 74 -5.41 -4.44 -13.18
CA ILE A 74 -5.96 -3.53 -14.19
C ILE A 74 -7.30 -4.09 -14.62
N HIS A 75 -8.33 -3.26 -14.62
CA HIS A 75 -9.67 -3.61 -15.06
C HIS A 75 -10.04 -2.81 -16.31
N LYS A 76 -10.76 -3.43 -17.24
CA LYS A 76 -11.34 -2.80 -18.43
C LYS A 76 -12.86 -2.79 -18.31
N GLY A 77 -13.50 -1.70 -18.69
CA GLY A 77 -14.95 -1.57 -18.68
C GLY A 77 -15.36 -0.12 -18.91
N THR A 78 -16.62 0.09 -19.31
CA THR A 78 -17.18 1.42 -19.52
C THR A 78 -17.86 1.96 -18.26
N ASP A 79 -18.26 1.07 -17.37
CA ASP A 79 -18.87 1.39 -16.07
C ASP A 79 -18.42 0.39 -14.99
N LEU A 80 -18.73 0.67 -13.73
CA LEU A 80 -18.39 -0.18 -12.58
C LEU A 80 -19.02 -1.59 -12.65
N LYS A 81 -20.11 -1.78 -13.39
CA LYS A 81 -20.83 -3.06 -13.51
C LYS A 81 -20.20 -3.97 -14.58
N THR A 82 -19.48 -3.39 -15.52
CA THR A 82 -18.83 -4.06 -16.66
C THR A 82 -17.32 -4.17 -16.49
N LEU A 83 -16.77 -3.80 -15.33
CA LEU A 83 -15.35 -3.97 -15.03
C LEU A 83 -14.97 -5.46 -15.08
N GLN A 84 -14.12 -5.80 -16.02
CA GLN A 84 -13.47 -7.10 -16.14
C GLN A 84 -11.98 -6.93 -15.86
N GLU A 85 -11.44 -7.73 -14.96
CA GLU A 85 -9.99 -7.80 -14.76
C GLU A 85 -9.29 -8.21 -16.05
N MET A 86 -8.18 -7.57 -16.37
CA MET A 86 -7.43 -7.85 -17.57
C MET A 86 -6.49 -9.04 -17.34
N ASP A 87 -6.55 -10.01 -18.24
CA ASP A 87 -5.60 -11.11 -18.27
C ASP A 87 -4.23 -10.65 -18.79
N GLY A 88 -3.15 -11.31 -18.36
CA GLY A 88 -1.79 -11.04 -18.84
C GLY A 88 -1.13 -9.78 -18.29
N VAL A 89 -1.68 -9.19 -17.22
CA VAL A 89 -1.05 -8.04 -16.54
C VAL A 89 0.25 -8.49 -15.85
N SER A 90 1.36 -7.86 -16.21
CA SER A 90 2.64 -8.01 -15.53
C SER A 90 2.77 -6.95 -14.45
N VAL A 91 2.86 -7.37 -13.18
CA VAL A 91 3.03 -6.48 -12.03
C VAL A 91 4.46 -6.56 -11.50
N ARG A 92 5.09 -5.41 -11.34
CA ARG A 92 6.42 -5.27 -10.75
C ARG A 92 6.35 -4.34 -9.54
N THR A 93 6.69 -4.88 -8.38
CA THR A 93 6.86 -4.11 -7.14
C THR A 93 8.33 -3.79 -6.92
N MET A 94 8.62 -2.54 -6.58
CA MET A 94 9.96 -2.03 -6.32
C MET A 94 10.00 -1.49 -4.88
N PRO A 95 10.75 -2.14 -3.97
CA PRO A 95 10.93 -1.61 -2.62
C PRO A 95 11.76 -0.32 -2.67
N ARG A 96 11.36 0.66 -1.87
CA ARG A 96 12.15 1.83 -1.47
C ARG A 96 12.52 1.68 0.01
N GLU A 97 13.22 2.67 0.57
CA GLU A 97 13.67 2.63 1.97
C GLU A 97 12.54 2.31 2.95
N GLU A 98 11.34 2.86 2.73
CA GLU A 98 10.22 2.70 3.66
C GLU A 98 8.87 2.43 2.98
N SER A 99 8.82 2.47 1.66
CA SER A 99 7.60 2.36 0.87
C SER A 99 7.82 1.50 -0.37
N TYR A 100 6.77 1.31 -1.15
CA TYR A 100 6.80 0.53 -2.38
C TYR A 100 6.32 1.39 -3.54
N ASP A 101 7.01 1.26 -4.66
CA ASP A 101 6.49 1.67 -5.95
C ASP A 101 6.03 0.43 -6.70
N VAL A 102 4.88 0.50 -7.36
CA VAL A 102 4.34 -0.62 -8.12
C VAL A 102 4.01 -0.18 -9.53
N THR A 103 4.36 -1.02 -10.50
CA THR A 103 4.07 -0.82 -11.92
C THR A 103 3.34 -2.04 -12.45
N ALA A 104 2.14 -1.86 -12.98
CA ALA A 104 1.42 -2.88 -13.73
C ALA A 104 1.42 -2.53 -15.22
N SER A 105 1.75 -3.48 -16.08
CA SER A 105 1.76 -3.29 -17.54
C SER A 105 1.05 -4.42 -18.25
N VAL A 106 0.32 -4.10 -19.31
CA VAL A 106 -0.37 -5.08 -20.14
C VAL A 106 -0.32 -4.65 -21.60
N LEU A 107 -0.11 -5.61 -22.48
CA LEU A 107 -0.12 -5.41 -23.93
C LEU A 107 -1.50 -5.86 -24.44
N LEU A 108 -2.24 -4.92 -25.03
CA LEU A 108 -3.51 -5.14 -25.71
C LEU A 108 -3.32 -5.28 -27.20
#